data_AF-A0AAE3CA14-F1
#
_entry.id   AF-A0AAE3CA14-F1
#
_cell.length_a   1.000
_cell.length_b   1.000
_cell.length_c   1.000
_cell.angle_alpha   90.00
_cell.angle_beta   90.00
_cell.angle_gamma   90.00
#
_symmetry.space_group_name_H-M   'P 1'
#
loop_
_entity.id
_entity.type
_entity.pdbx_description
1 polymer ?
#
loop_
_entity_poly.entity_id
_entity_poly.type
_entity_poly.pdbx_seq_one_letter_code
_entity_poly.pdbx_strand_id
1 'polypeptide(L)'
;MADSIKFAEVRETAVNCLLGELGENLLGLALFGSVARGEGSERSDLDFFVVTRGVKGDREQRRRRVYHILAPVNRRFRRDVSVYTLEESEVTDVTPLLINIAHDAVILFDPEGYLEKLFARVREAVRRAGLVPYRTRDGKIGWKPVRELEWGERIEVKF
;
A
#
# COMPACT_ATOMS: atom_id res chain seq x y z
N MET A 1 -10.56 -10.71 25.93
CA MET A 1 -10.93 -9.36 25.47
C MET A 1 -9.99 -9.05 24.32
N ALA A 2 -10.55 -8.88 23.13
CA ALA A 2 -9.80 -8.77 21.88
C ALA A 2 -8.83 -7.58 21.96
N ASP A 3 -7.55 -7.83 21.76
CA ASP A 3 -6.55 -6.77 21.58
C ASP A 3 -6.82 -6.17 20.20
N SER A 4 -7.80 -5.26 20.14
CA SER A 4 -8.00 -4.39 19.00
C SER A 4 -6.68 -3.67 18.76
N ILE A 5 -6.01 -3.96 17.64
CA ILE A 5 -4.81 -3.22 17.28
C ILE A 5 -5.11 -1.74 17.38
N LYS A 6 -4.36 -1.06 18.25
CA LYS A 6 -4.38 0.38 18.28
C LYS A 6 -3.57 0.84 17.07
N PHE A 7 -4.28 1.19 16.01
CA PHE A 7 -3.72 1.69 14.77
C PHE A 7 -2.70 2.83 15.01
N ALA A 8 -2.94 3.64 16.05
CA ALA A 8 -2.01 4.67 16.52
C ALA A 8 -0.66 4.10 16.98
N GLU A 9 -0.62 2.98 17.71
CA GLU A 9 0.63 2.36 18.17
C GLU A 9 1.39 1.70 17.01
N VAL A 10 0.67 1.07 16.06
CA VAL A 10 1.28 0.52 14.84
C VAL A 10 1.90 1.64 14.02
N ARG A 11 1.16 2.74 13.82
CA ARG A 11 1.66 3.95 13.17
C ARG A 11 2.92 4.46 13.84
N GLU A 12 2.88 4.73 15.14
CA GLU A 12 4.01 5.27 15.90
C GLU A 12 5.25 4.36 15.77
N THR A 13 5.07 3.06 15.99
CA THR A 13 6.19 2.10 15.93
C THR A 13 6.79 2.03 14.54
N ALA A 14 5.96 1.87 13.50
CA ALA A 14 6.42 1.74 12.12
C ALA A 14 7.10 3.02 11.61
N VAL A 15 6.52 4.18 11.93
CA VAL A 15 7.07 5.49 11.55
C VAL A 15 8.40 5.74 12.24
N ASN A 16 8.52 5.47 13.54
CA ASN A 16 9.77 5.65 14.27
C ASN A 16 10.88 4.74 13.73
N CYS A 17 10.56 3.46 13.45
CA CYS A 17 11.52 2.53 12.85
C CYS A 17 12.01 3.02 11.48
N LEU A 18 11.09 3.40 10.60
CA LEU A 18 11.45 3.81 9.24
C LEU A 18 12.16 5.16 9.20
N LEU A 19 11.73 6.15 9.99
CA LEU A 19 12.42 7.43 10.07
C LEU A 19 13.82 7.31 10.66
N GLY A 20 14.02 6.46 11.66
CA GLY A 20 15.34 6.24 12.26
C GLY A 20 16.38 5.70 11.27
N GLU A 21 15.95 4.91 10.28
CA GLU A 21 16.84 4.21 9.34
C GLU A 21 16.88 4.81 7.93
N LEU A 22 15.80 5.46 7.50
CA LEU A 22 15.67 6.05 6.16
C LEU A 22 15.72 7.58 6.20
N GLY A 23 15.34 8.21 7.31
CA GLY A 23 15.29 9.67 7.45
C GLY A 23 14.47 10.33 6.34
N GLU A 24 15.05 11.35 5.71
CA GLU A 24 14.46 12.11 4.61
C GLU A 24 14.21 11.28 3.33
N ASN A 25 14.80 10.08 3.24
CA ASN A 25 14.55 9.18 2.11
C ASN A 25 13.19 8.47 2.20
N LEU A 26 12.46 8.59 3.32
CA LEU A 26 11.09 8.08 3.47
C LEU A 26 10.10 9.14 2.96
N LEU A 27 9.57 8.94 1.76
CA LEU A 27 8.55 9.85 1.20
C LEU A 27 7.16 9.57 1.77
N GLY A 28 6.86 8.30 2.06
CA GLY A 28 5.59 7.97 2.67
C GLY A 28 5.45 6.51 3.08
N LEU A 29 4.52 6.30 4.01
CA LEU A 29 4.14 5.02 4.57
C LEU A 29 2.61 4.94 4.65
N ALA A 30 2.04 3.84 4.16
CA ALA A 30 0.64 3.51 4.36
C ALA A 30 0.48 2.06 4.78
N LEU A 31 -0.60 1.77 5.51
CA LEU A 31 -1.09 0.41 5.70
C LEU A 31 -2.14 0.13 4.63
N PHE A 32 -2.10 -1.04 4.01
CA PHE A 32 -3.13 -1.49 3.08
C PHE A 32 -3.65 -2.88 3.46
N GLY A 33 -4.45 -3.49 2.58
CA GLY A 33 -4.93 -4.85 2.78
C GLY A 33 -6.05 -4.95 3.83
N SER A 34 -6.24 -6.16 4.35
CA SER A 34 -7.42 -6.51 5.15
C SER A 34 -7.55 -5.67 6.43
N VAL A 35 -6.43 -5.37 7.10
CA VAL A 35 -6.42 -4.56 8.32
C VAL A 35 -6.82 -3.12 8.03
N ALA A 36 -6.30 -2.53 6.94
CA ALA A 36 -6.68 -1.18 6.53
C ALA A 36 -8.16 -1.07 6.15
N ARG A 37 -8.73 -2.12 5.55
CA ARG A 37 -10.17 -2.20 5.21
C ARG A 37 -11.10 -2.48 6.40
N GLY A 38 -10.57 -2.74 7.60
CA GLY A 38 -11.38 -3.16 8.76
C GLY A 38 -11.94 -4.59 8.64
N GLU A 39 -11.44 -5.39 7.70
CA GLU A 39 -11.79 -6.80 7.47
C GLU A 39 -10.78 -7.75 8.13
N GLY A 40 -9.69 -7.21 8.69
CA GLY A 40 -8.61 -7.97 9.29
C GLY A 40 -9.03 -8.60 10.62
N SER A 41 -8.60 -9.84 10.84
CA SER A 41 -8.65 -10.51 12.14
C SER A 41 -7.42 -10.14 12.99
N GLU A 42 -7.38 -10.59 14.24
CA GLU A 42 -6.19 -10.47 15.11
C GLU A 42 -4.95 -11.20 14.55
N ARG A 43 -5.15 -12.20 13.68
CA ARG A 43 -4.09 -12.99 13.04
C ARG A 43 -3.68 -12.47 11.66
N SER A 44 -4.38 -11.49 11.11
CA SER A 44 -4.10 -11.01 9.75
C SER A 44 -2.75 -10.29 9.67
N ASP A 45 -2.09 -10.34 8.53
CA ASP A 45 -0.82 -9.63 8.34
C ASP A 45 -1.01 -8.11 8.40
N LEU A 46 0.08 -7.40 8.72
CA LEU A 46 0.19 -5.96 8.56
C LEU A 46 0.89 -5.67 7.22
N ASP A 47 0.10 -5.31 6.22
CA ASP A 47 0.60 -4.98 4.88
C ASP A 47 1.02 -3.51 4.78
N PHE A 48 2.31 -3.25 4.62
CA PHE A 48 2.87 -1.91 4.51
C PHE A 48 3.25 -1.55 3.07
N PHE A 49 2.78 -0.38 2.63
CA PHE A 49 3.23 0.29 1.42
C PHE A 49 4.22 1.38 1.79
N VAL A 50 5.44 1.31 1.24
CA VAL A 50 6.51 2.25 1.54
C VAL A 50 7.05 2.85 0.25
N VAL A 51 7.07 4.17 0.16
CA VAL A 51 7.73 4.89 -0.93
C VAL A 51 8.97 5.57 -0.39
N THR A 52 10.08 5.37 -1.09
CA THR A 52 11.37 5.95 -0.75
C THR A 52 11.98 6.74 -1.90
N ARG A 53 12.95 7.61 -1.62
CA ARG A 53 13.73 8.35 -2.60
C ARG A 53 15.21 8.09 -2.39
N GLY A 54 15.97 7.82 -3.44
CA GLY A 54 17.43 7.72 -3.38
C GLY A 54 17.98 6.51 -2.59
N VAL A 55 17.13 5.55 -2.21
CA VAL A 55 17.57 4.33 -1.50
C VAL A 55 18.19 3.35 -2.50
N LYS A 56 19.49 3.11 -2.35
CA LYS A 56 20.26 2.20 -3.19
C LYS A 56 19.79 0.75 -3.09
N GLY A 57 20.03 0.00 -4.16
CA GLY A 57 19.73 -1.41 -4.31
C GLY A 57 18.69 -1.67 -5.39
N ASP A 58 18.49 -2.93 -5.74
CA ASP A 58 17.32 -3.33 -6.51
C ASP A 58 16.06 -3.35 -5.62
N ARG A 59 14.91 -3.60 -6.25
CA ARG A 59 13.62 -3.63 -5.57
C ARG A 59 13.55 -4.65 -4.44
N GLU A 60 14.12 -5.84 -4.62
CA GLU A 60 14.11 -6.90 -3.61
C GLU A 60 15.03 -6.57 -2.44
N GLN A 61 16.19 -5.96 -2.71
CA GLN A 61 17.10 -5.46 -1.68
C GLN A 61 16.44 -4.37 -0.84
N ARG A 62 15.77 -3.39 -1.46
CA ARG A 62 15.00 -2.36 -0.75
C ARG A 62 13.88 -2.98 0.08
N ARG A 63 13.10 -3.91 -0.50
CA ARG A 63 12.02 -4.61 0.19
C ARG A 63 12.52 -5.35 1.44
N ARG A 64 13.62 -6.11 1.32
CA ARG A 64 14.25 -6.81 2.46
C ARG A 64 14.75 -5.84 3.52
N ARG A 65 15.36 -4.73 3.12
CA ARG A 65 15.81 -3.69 4.06
C ARG A 65 14.62 -3.13 4.84
N VAL A 66 13.56 -2.70 4.17
CA VAL A 66 12.34 -2.18 4.82
C VAL A 66 11.70 -3.24 5.73
N TYR A 67 11.63 -4.49 5.29
CA TYR A 67 11.16 -5.61 6.11
C TYR A 67 11.96 -5.76 7.41
N HIS A 68 13.30 -5.68 7.35
CA HIS A 68 14.15 -5.73 8.54
C HIS A 68 13.96 -4.52 9.46
N ILE A 69 13.82 -3.32 8.89
CA ILE A 69 13.53 -2.10 9.65
C ILE A 69 12.20 -2.25 10.42
N LEU A 70 11.19 -2.88 9.81
CA LEU A 70 9.88 -3.12 10.41
C LEU A 70 9.81 -4.36 11.33
N ALA A 71 10.91 -5.10 11.53
CA ALA A 71 10.93 -6.25 12.43
C ALA A 71 10.44 -5.95 13.88
N PRO A 72 10.69 -4.76 14.47
CA PRO A 72 10.11 -4.40 15.77
C PRO A 72 8.58 -4.34 15.78
N VAL A 73 7.94 -4.00 14.65
CA VAL A 73 6.46 -4.03 14.52
C VAL A 73 5.97 -5.48 14.67
N ASN A 74 6.56 -6.42 13.93
CA ASN A 74 6.21 -7.84 14.07
C ASN A 74 6.35 -8.30 15.53
N ARG A 75 7.50 -8.04 16.18
CA ARG A 75 7.76 -8.46 17.56
C ARG A 75 6.79 -7.84 18.57
N ARG A 76 6.46 -6.55 18.42
CA ARG A 76 5.58 -5.82 19.34
C ARG A 76 4.13 -6.27 19.21
N PHE A 77 3.63 -6.42 17.99
CA PHE A 77 2.22 -6.72 17.73
C PHE A 77 1.95 -8.22 17.52
N ARG A 78 2.99 -9.06 17.49
CA ARG A 78 2.94 -10.51 17.25
C ARG A 78 2.16 -10.89 16.00
N ARG A 79 2.40 -10.15 14.91
CA ARG A 79 1.76 -10.33 13.60
C ARG A 79 2.78 -10.25 12.50
N ASP A 80 2.55 -11.04 11.45
CA ASP A 80 3.38 -11.02 10.27
C ASP A 80 3.29 -9.66 9.57
N VAL A 81 4.41 -9.26 8.97
CA VAL A 81 4.55 -7.98 8.28
C VAL A 81 4.86 -8.29 6.83
N SER A 82 3.99 -7.79 5.95
CA SER A 82 4.18 -7.83 4.51
C SER A 82 4.58 -6.44 4.04
N VAL A 83 5.55 -6.37 3.12
CA VAL A 83 6.12 -5.10 2.68
C VAL A 83 6.10 -5.03 1.16
N TYR A 84 5.49 -3.97 0.65
CA TYR A 84 5.63 -3.52 -0.71
C TYR A 84 6.37 -2.19 -0.71
N THR A 85 7.53 -2.15 -1.37
CA THR A 85 8.37 -0.96 -1.46
C THR A 85 8.51 -0.52 -2.90
N LEU A 86 8.39 0.79 -3.12
CA LEU A 86 8.78 1.45 -4.37
C LEU A 86 9.78 2.56 -4.06
N GLU A 87 10.73 2.73 -4.96
CA GLU A 87 11.45 4.00 -5.10
C GLU A 87 10.61 4.94 -5.98
N GLU A 88 10.69 6.25 -5.74
CA GLU A 88 9.94 7.28 -6.47
C GLU A 88 10.03 7.12 -8.00
N SER A 89 11.23 6.89 -8.53
CA SER A 89 11.52 6.66 -9.95
C SER A 89 10.92 5.35 -10.50
N GLU A 90 10.51 4.41 -9.64
CA GLU A 90 9.81 3.18 -10.04
C GLU A 90 8.30 3.39 -10.21
N VAL A 91 7.77 4.57 -9.82
CA VAL A 91 6.37 4.93 -9.98
C VAL A 91 6.11 5.42 -11.42
N THR A 92 6.26 4.50 -12.38
CA THR A 92 6.17 4.79 -13.82
C THR A 92 4.85 4.37 -14.44
N ASP A 93 4.14 3.39 -13.84
CA ASP A 93 2.87 2.89 -14.35
C ASP A 93 1.88 2.50 -13.23
N VAL A 94 0.61 2.38 -13.58
CA VAL A 94 -0.46 2.00 -12.67
C VAL A 94 -0.61 0.48 -12.67
N THR A 95 -0.03 -0.17 -11.65
CA THR A 95 -0.15 -1.62 -11.48
C THR A 95 -1.47 -2.01 -10.80
N PRO A 96 -2.01 -3.24 -11.03
CA PRO A 96 -3.21 -3.71 -10.33
C PRO A 96 -3.10 -3.66 -8.80
N LEU A 97 -1.91 -3.92 -8.25
CA LEU A 97 -1.68 -3.81 -6.81
C LEU A 97 -1.70 -2.34 -6.35
N LEU A 98 -1.09 -1.43 -7.11
CA LEU A 98 -1.13 0.00 -6.79
C LEU A 98 -2.55 0.56 -6.84
N ILE A 99 -3.41 0.06 -7.73
CA ILE A 99 -4.84 0.36 -7.73
C ILE A 99 -5.45 -0.04 -6.37
N ASN A 100 -5.29 -1.30 -5.96
CA ASN A 100 -5.85 -1.76 -4.68
C ASN A 100 -5.33 -0.93 -3.48
N ILE A 101 -4.02 -0.65 -3.45
CA ILE A 101 -3.41 0.19 -2.41
C ILE A 101 -4.03 1.59 -2.41
N ALA A 102 -4.12 2.26 -3.57
CA ALA A 102 -4.64 3.62 -3.65
C ALA A 102 -6.11 3.76 -3.22
N HIS A 103 -6.88 2.68 -3.26
CA HIS A 103 -8.29 2.67 -2.86
C HIS A 103 -8.52 2.24 -1.41
N ASP A 104 -7.69 1.35 -0.86
CA ASP A 104 -7.90 0.77 0.47
C ASP A 104 -6.96 1.32 1.55
N ALA A 105 -5.85 1.95 1.16
CA ALA A 105 -4.78 2.26 2.09
C ALA A 105 -5.13 3.39 3.06
N VAL A 106 -4.67 3.22 4.30
CA VAL A 106 -4.67 4.26 5.33
C VAL A 106 -3.25 4.80 5.45
N ILE A 107 -3.07 6.08 5.12
CA ILE A 107 -1.78 6.77 5.20
C ILE A 107 -1.37 6.91 6.66
N LEU A 108 -0.16 6.44 6.98
CA LEU A 108 0.45 6.51 8.31
C LEU A 108 1.41 7.69 8.44
N PHE A 109 2.11 8.01 7.35
CA PHE A 109 3.09 9.09 7.27
C PHE A 109 3.20 9.56 5.82
N ASP A 110 3.06 10.87 5.60
CA ASP A 110 3.14 11.50 4.28
C ASP A 110 3.40 13.02 4.44
N PRO A 111 4.61 13.42 4.87
CA PRO A 111 4.90 14.79 5.30
C PRO A 111 4.75 15.82 4.17
N GLU A 112 4.98 15.41 2.92
CA GLU A 112 4.92 16.27 1.73
C GLU A 112 3.68 16.01 0.84
N GLY A 113 2.76 15.15 1.31
CA GLY A 113 1.56 14.75 0.55
C GLY A 113 1.88 13.95 -0.72
N TYR A 114 2.99 13.22 -0.76
CA TYR A 114 3.39 12.41 -1.91
C TYR A 114 2.41 11.24 -2.13
N LEU A 115 2.09 10.48 -1.08
CA LEU A 115 1.14 9.36 -1.17
C LEU A 115 -0.25 9.84 -1.52
N GLU A 116 -0.70 10.95 -0.92
CA GLU A 116 -2.00 11.53 -1.22
C GLU A 116 -2.13 11.88 -2.72
N LYS A 117 -1.12 12.55 -3.29
CA LYS A 117 -1.06 12.89 -4.71
C LYS A 117 -0.98 11.64 -5.59
N LEU A 118 -0.14 10.67 -5.23
CA LEU A 118 0.00 9.42 -5.97
C LEU A 118 -1.33 8.65 -6.02
N PHE A 119 -1.96 8.45 -4.87
CA PHE A 119 -3.22 7.72 -4.79
C PHE A 119 -4.34 8.47 -5.52
N ALA A 120 -4.38 9.80 -5.46
CA ALA A 120 -5.33 10.60 -6.23
C ALA A 120 -5.15 10.38 -7.76
N ARG A 121 -3.90 10.40 -8.25
CA ARG A 121 -3.59 10.13 -9.67
C ARG A 121 -4.02 8.72 -10.09
N VAL A 122 -3.78 7.71 -9.26
CA VAL A 122 -4.19 6.33 -9.52
C VAL A 122 -5.70 6.20 -9.58
N ARG A 123 -6.43 6.76 -8.59
CA ARG A 123 -7.90 6.75 -8.56
C ARG A 123 -8.48 7.43 -9.80
N GLU A 124 -7.88 8.53 -10.23
CA GLU A 124 -8.28 9.24 -11.44
C GLU A 124 -8.00 8.41 -12.71
N ALA A 125 -6.86 7.74 -12.80
CA ALA A 125 -6.55 6.82 -13.90
C ALA A 125 -7.58 5.70 -14.02
N VAL A 126 -7.96 5.08 -12.90
CA VAL A 126 -8.98 4.02 -12.82
C VAL A 126 -10.35 4.55 -13.28
N ARG A 127 -10.71 5.76 -12.82
CA ARG A 127 -11.96 6.43 -13.21
C ARG A 127 -12.00 6.71 -14.72
N ARG A 128 -10.91 7.23 -15.30
CA ARG A 128 -10.79 7.49 -16.76
C ARG A 128 -10.85 6.21 -17.58
N ALA A 129 -10.29 5.11 -17.07
CA ALA A 129 -10.39 3.80 -17.69
C ALA A 129 -11.80 3.18 -17.60
N GLY A 130 -12.74 3.83 -16.91
CA GLY A 130 -14.11 3.35 -16.77
C GLY A 130 -14.19 2.08 -15.94
N LEU A 131 -13.34 1.93 -14.92
CA LEU A 131 -13.36 0.78 -14.01
C LEU A 131 -14.07 1.12 -12.71
N VAL A 132 -14.85 0.16 -12.21
CA VAL A 132 -15.50 0.23 -10.89
C VAL A 132 -15.14 -1.00 -10.07
N PRO A 133 -15.04 -0.85 -8.73
CA PRO A 133 -14.77 -1.99 -7.86
C PRO A 133 -15.97 -2.93 -7.83
N TYR A 134 -15.71 -4.23 -7.69
CA TYR A 134 -16.70 -5.24 -7.36
C TYR A 134 -16.12 -6.22 -6.33
N ARG A 135 -16.98 -6.81 -5.51
CA ARG A 135 -16.58 -7.90 -4.62
C ARG A 135 -16.80 -9.25 -5.29
N THR A 136 -15.78 -10.10 -5.23
CA THR A 136 -15.88 -11.51 -5.62
C THR A 136 -16.67 -12.30 -4.57
N ARG A 137 -17.07 -13.53 -4.91
CA ARG A 137 -17.79 -14.42 -3.98
C ARG A 137 -16.97 -14.76 -2.73
N ASP A 138 -15.65 -14.79 -2.83
CA ASP A 138 -14.70 -15.02 -1.74
C ASP A 138 -14.28 -13.71 -1.02
N GLY A 139 -14.96 -12.59 -1.26
CA GLY A 139 -14.78 -11.34 -0.52
C GLY A 139 -13.60 -10.48 -0.98
N LYS A 140 -12.88 -10.86 -2.04
CA LYS A 140 -11.81 -10.04 -2.62
C LYS A 140 -12.37 -8.89 -3.45
N ILE A 141 -11.57 -7.84 -3.62
CA ILE A 141 -11.91 -6.70 -4.47
C ILE A 141 -11.29 -6.94 -5.85
N GLY A 142 -12.13 -6.84 -6.88
CA GLY A 142 -11.72 -6.79 -8.28
C GLY A 142 -12.19 -5.50 -8.94
N TRP A 143 -11.73 -5.28 -10.16
CA TRP A 143 -12.09 -4.12 -10.99
C TRP A 143 -12.77 -4.60 -12.25
N LYS A 144 -13.93 -4.01 -12.58
CA LYS A 144 -14.66 -4.34 -13.80
C LYS A 144 -15.01 -3.09 -14.60
N PRO A 145 -15.15 -3.18 -15.93
CA PRO A 145 -15.57 -2.05 -16.73
C PRO A 145 -17.02 -1.66 -16.38
N VAL A 146 -17.32 -0.36 -16.49
CA VAL A 146 -18.69 0.17 -16.31
C VAL A 146 -19.62 -0.16 -17.48
N ARG A 147 -19.06 -0.60 -18.60
CA ARG A 147 -19.78 -0.95 -19.82
C ARG A 147 -19.41 -2.35 -20.29
N GLU A 148 -20.18 -2.89 -21.22
CA GLU A 148 -19.78 -4.09 -21.95
C GLU A 148 -18.59 -3.77 -22.87
N LEU A 149 -17.70 -4.76 -23.00
CA LEU A 149 -16.53 -4.68 -23.87
C LEU A 149 -16.77 -5.53 -25.12
N GLU A 150 -16.22 -5.06 -26.23
CA GLU A 150 -16.17 -5.87 -27.45
C GLU A 150 -15.07 -6.94 -27.34
N TRP A 151 -15.25 -8.05 -28.08
CA TRP A 151 -14.24 -9.09 -28.12
C TRP A 151 -12.91 -8.55 -28.66
N GLY A 152 -11.84 -8.74 -27.89
CA GLY A 152 -10.50 -8.27 -28.22
C GLY A 152 -10.19 -6.83 -27.77
N GLU A 153 -11.17 -6.12 -27.22
CA GLU A 153 -10.96 -4.79 -26.65
C GLU A 153 -10.03 -4.84 -25.43
N ARG A 154 -9.12 -3.87 -25.31
CA ARG A 154 -8.19 -3.73 -24.17
C ARG A 154 -8.51 -2.47 -23.38
N ILE A 155 -8.57 -2.61 -22.06
CA ILE A 155 -8.58 -1.48 -21.14
C ILE A 155 -7.16 -1.26 -20.63
N GLU A 156 -6.71 -0.02 -20.72
CA GLU A 156 -5.44 0.40 -20.14
C GLU A 156 -5.70 1.40 -19.02
N VAL A 157 -4.99 1.23 -17.90
CA VAL A 157 -4.98 2.18 -16.79
C VAL A 157 -3.59 2.78 -16.75
N LYS A 158 -3.46 4.08 -17.03
CA LYS A 158 -2.19 4.81 -17.11
C LYS A 158 -2.32 6.15 -16.40
N PHE A 159 -1.18 6.69 -15.94
CA PHE A 159 -1.10 8.03 -15.35
C PHE A 159 -1.63 9.13 -16.27
#